data_AF-A0A0G1VFV1-F1
#
_entry.id   AF-A0A0G1VFV1-F1
#
_cell.length_a   1.000
_cell.length_b   1.000
_cell.length_c   1.000
_cell.angle_alpha   90.00
_cell.angle_beta   90.00
_cell.angle_gamma   90.00
#
_symmetry.space_group_name_H-M   'P 1'
#
loop_
_entity.id
_entity.type
_entity.pdbx_description
1 polymer ?
#
loop_
_entity_poly.entity_id
_entity_poly.type
_entity_poly.pdbx_seq_one_letter_code
_entity_poly.pdbx_strand_id
1 'polypeptide(L)'
;MIFWTVAALFLGSVGLDVGSTLYVYPRCQPCVETNPLARPFVERPTLLISGAVILSGGVVLGSWELKQHKSRWWYVVPVIATAWHLAAARHNFHQLGAPE
;
A
#
# COMPACT_ATOMS: atom_id res chain seq x y z
N MET A 1 -20.38 -7.26 7.83
CA MET A 1 -19.11 -7.55 8.56
C MET A 1 -17.96 -7.83 7.60
N ILE A 2 -18.03 -8.86 6.74
CA ILE A 2 -16.93 -9.28 5.83
C ILE A 2 -16.31 -8.11 5.02
N PHE A 3 -17.14 -7.22 4.47
CA PHE A 3 -16.64 -6.05 3.74
C PHE A 3 -15.69 -5.17 4.57
N TRP A 4 -16.10 -4.82 5.80
CA TRP A 4 -15.31 -3.96 6.66
C TRP A 4 -14.04 -4.65 7.14
N THR A 5 -14.07 -5.97 7.30
CA THR A 5 -12.86 -6.77 7.55
C THR A 5 -11.87 -6.67 6.38
N VAL A 6 -12.34 -6.85 5.14
CA VAL A 6 -11.49 -6.71 3.94
C VAL A 6 -10.95 -5.29 3.81
N ALA A 7 -11.79 -4.27 4.03
CA ALA A 7 -11.38 -2.87 3.98
C ALA A 7 -10.35 -2.53 5.07
N ALA A 8 -10.54 -3.02 6.30
CA ALA A 8 -9.59 -2.79 7.40
C ALA A 8 -8.24 -3.48 7.14
N LEU A 9 -8.24 -4.72 6.63
CA LEU A 9 -7.01 -5.42 6.24
C LEU A 9 -6.26 -4.68 5.12
N PHE A 10 -6.99 -4.22 4.10
CA PHE A 10 -6.44 -3.44 3.02
C PHE A 10 -5.82 -2.13 3.52
N LEU A 11 -6.57 -1.30 4.25
CA LEU A 11 -6.08 -0.04 4.79
C LEU A 11 -4.90 -0.23 5.76
N GLY A 12 -4.95 -1.28 6.58
CA GLY A 12 -3.85 -1.66 7.46
C GLY A 12 -2.58 -2.02 6.67
N SER A 13 -2.70 -2.78 5.58
CA SER A 13 -1.57 -3.12 4.72
C SER A 13 -0.98 -1.91 4.01
N VAL A 14 -1.81 -0.98 3.53
CA VAL A 14 -1.36 0.30 2.93
C VAL A 14 -0.58 1.11 3.96
N GLY A 15 -1.10 1.22 5.19
CA GLY A 15 -0.42 1.92 6.28
C GLY A 15 0.93 1.29 6.63
N LEU A 16 1.00 -0.05 6.66
CA LEU A 16 2.24 -0.78 6.89
C LEU A 16 3.26 -0.54 5.78
N ASP A 17 2.83 -0.59 4.52
CA ASP A 17 3.69 -0.35 3.36
C ASP A 17 4.25 1.08 3.36
N VAL A 18 3.40 2.09 3.48
CA VAL A 18 3.81 3.49 3.58
C VAL A 18 4.73 3.72 4.79
N GLY A 19 4.37 3.18 5.95
CA GLY A 19 5.17 3.30 7.17
C GLY A 19 6.54 2.66 7.02
N SER A 20 6.61 1.46 6.43
CA SER A 20 7.87 0.77 6.14
C SER A 20 8.73 1.54 5.15
N THR A 21 8.14 2.12 4.10
CA THR A 21 8.83 2.94 3.10
C THR A 21 9.46 4.16 3.75
N LEU A 22 8.69 4.92 4.53
CA LEU A 22 9.17 6.11 5.25
C LEU A 22 10.24 5.79 6.29
N TYR A 23 10.20 4.59 6.86
CA TYR A 23 11.18 4.13 7.84
C TYR A 23 12.48 3.65 7.18
N VAL A 24 12.38 2.81 6.15
CA VAL A 24 13.50 2.13 5.48
C VAL A 24 14.27 3.07 4.56
N TYR A 25 13.56 3.81 3.70
CA TYR A 25 14.18 4.55 2.61
C TYR A 25 15.27 5.55 3.07
N PRO A 26 15.10 6.32 4.17
CA PRO A 26 16.15 7.22 4.66
C PRO A 26 17.37 6.49 5.25
N ARG A 27 17.26 5.19 5.55
CA ARG A 27 18.24 4.41 6.31
C ARG A 27 19.04 3.43 5.46
N CYS A 28 18.53 3.05 4.30
CA CYS A 28 19.25 2.15 3.40
C CYS A 28 20.08 2.97 2.40
N GLN A 29 21.38 3.08 2.63
CA GLN A 29 22.37 3.38 1.59
C GLN A 29 22.80 2.02 1.02
N PRO A 30 22.61 1.69 -0.28
CA PRO A 30 22.27 2.51 -1.44
C PRO A 30 20.85 2.29 -2.00
N CYS A 31 19.81 2.10 -1.17
CA CYS A 31 18.47 1.83 -1.68
C CYS A 31 17.92 3.02 -2.48
N VAL A 32 17.81 2.85 -3.78
CA VAL A 32 17.13 3.78 -4.68
C VAL A 32 15.84 3.13 -5.14
N GLU A 33 14.74 3.87 -5.07
CA GLU A 33 13.48 3.43 -5.67
C GLU A 33 13.68 3.31 -7.18
N THR A 34 13.72 2.07 -7.66
CA THR A 34 14.04 1.73 -9.05
C THR A 34 12.86 2.02 -9.96
N ASN A 35 11.63 2.01 -9.43
CA ASN A 35 10.45 2.38 -10.20
C ASN A 35 10.35 3.91 -10.33
N PRO A 36 10.55 4.48 -11.54
CA PRO A 36 10.54 5.93 -11.75
C PRO A 36 9.17 6.56 -11.44
N LEU A 37 8.08 5.78 -11.51
CA LEU A 37 6.73 6.26 -11.16
C LEU A 37 6.54 6.35 -9.64
N ALA A 38 7.18 5.47 -8.86
CA ALA A 38 7.09 5.46 -7.40
C ALA A 38 8.07 6.45 -6.76
N ARG A 39 9.24 6.66 -7.39
CA ARG A 39 10.31 7.54 -6.92
C ARG A 39 9.86 8.93 -6.43
N PRO A 40 9.02 9.72 -7.14
CA PRO A 40 8.61 11.03 -6.66
C PRO A 40 7.76 10.97 -5.38
N PHE A 41 7.10 9.84 -5.10
CA PHE A 41 6.36 9.65 -3.86
C PHE A 41 7.29 9.31 -2.70
N VAL A 42 8.26 8.43 -2.92
CA VAL A 42 9.18 7.97 -1.86
C VAL A 42 10.11 9.11 -1.39
N GLU A 43 10.52 10.01 -2.28
CA GLU A 43 11.33 11.19 -1.95
C GLU A 43 10.53 12.30 -1.23
N ARG A 44 9.18 12.23 -1.25
CA ARG A 44 8.30 13.28 -0.71
C ARG A 44 7.22 12.65 0.19
N PRO A 45 7.48 12.56 1.52
CA PRO A 45 6.57 11.89 2.46
C PRO A 45 5.12 12.37 2.41
N THR A 46 4.91 13.67 2.20
CA THR A 46 3.57 14.26 2.09
C THR A 46 2.82 13.78 0.84
N LEU A 47 3.51 13.60 -0.30
CA LEU A 47 2.90 13.04 -1.51
C LEU A 47 2.61 11.56 -1.35
N LEU A 48 3.52 10.80 -0.72
CA LEU A 48 3.29 9.38 -0.44
C LEU A 48 2.05 9.18 0.43
N ILE A 49 1.95 9.89 1.55
CA ILE A 49 0.82 9.75 2.49
C ILE A 49 -0.48 10.21 1.83
N SER A 50 -0.49 11.37 1.17
CA SER A 50 -1.70 11.88 0.53
C SER A 50 -2.17 10.99 -0.63
N GLY A 51 -1.24 10.51 -1.47
CA GLY A 51 -1.52 9.54 -2.52
C GLY A 51 -2.09 8.24 -1.96
N ALA A 52 -1.49 7.70 -0.90
CA ALA A 52 -1.96 6.48 -0.24
C ALA A 52 -3.39 6.65 0.28
N VAL A 53 -3.71 7.76 0.94
CA VAL A 53 -5.07 8.04 1.47
C VAL A 53 -6.09 8.15 0.33
N ILE A 54 -5.78 8.93 -0.71
CA ILE A 54 -6.72 9.16 -1.83
C ILE A 54 -6.98 7.86 -2.59
N LEU A 55 -5.92 7.14 -2.96
CA LEU A 55 -6.04 5.92 -3.77
C LEU A 55 -6.70 4.78 -2.99
N SER A 56 -6.32 4.58 -1.72
CA SER A 56 -6.94 3.54 -0.87
C SER A 56 -8.40 3.87 -0.54
N GLY A 57 -8.71 5.15 -0.31
CA GLY A 57 -10.10 5.62 -0.18
C GLY A 57 -10.92 5.30 -1.42
N GLY A 58 -10.37 5.57 -2.61
CA GLY A 58 -11.00 5.23 -3.89
C GLY A 58 -11.26 3.73 -4.05
N VAL A 59 -10.32 2.87 -3.66
CA VAL A 59 -10.50 1.41 -3.68
C VAL A 59 -11.62 0.96 -2.73
N VAL A 60 -11.66 1.50 -1.51
CA VAL A 60 -12.72 1.16 -0.53
C VAL A 60 -14.09 1.63 -1.03
N LEU A 61 -14.18 2.87 -1.54
CA LEU A 61 -15.42 3.41 -2.09
C LEU A 61 -15.89 2.62 -3.33
N GLY A 62 -15.01 2.37 -4.30
CA GLY A 62 -15.34 1.57 -5.48
C GLY A 62 -15.78 0.14 -5.12
N SER A 63 -15.12 -0.47 -4.13
CA SER A 63 -15.51 -1.78 -3.60
C SER A 63 -16.88 -1.72 -2.91
N TRP A 64 -17.17 -0.65 -2.18
CA TRP A 64 -18.47 -0.44 -1.55
C TRP A 64 -19.59 -0.33 -2.58
N GLU A 65 -19.40 0.49 -3.62
CA GLU A 65 -20.35 0.64 -4.72
C GLU A 65 -20.61 -0.70 -5.44
N LEU A 66 -19.56 -1.45 -5.79
CA LEU A 66 -19.71 -2.78 -6.40
C LEU A 66 -20.52 -3.73 -5.51
N LYS A 67 -20.30 -3.67 -4.20
CA LYS A 67 -21.07 -4.49 -3.24
C LYS A 67 -22.53 -4.05 -3.17
N GLN A 68 -22.83 -2.75 -3.20
CA GLN A 68 -24.20 -2.23 -3.23
C GLN A 68 -24.94 -2.69 -4.50
N HIS A 69 -24.23 -2.74 -5.64
CA HIS A 69 -24.73 -3.31 -6.90
C HIS A 69 -24.75 -4.85 -6.94
N LYS A 70 -24.57 -5.53 -5.80
CA LYS A 70 -24.57 -7.00 -5.65
C LYS A 70 -23.54 -7.73 -6.53
N SER A 71 -22.52 -7.03 -7.03
CA SER A 71 -21.41 -7.68 -7.74
C SER A 71 -20.62 -8.55 -6.78
N ARG A 72 -20.32 -9.79 -7.16
CA ARG A 72 -19.46 -10.68 -6.36
C ARG A 72 -17.99 -10.29 -6.41
N TRP A 73 -17.60 -9.38 -7.30
CA TRP A 73 -16.22 -8.99 -7.53
C TRP A 73 -15.73 -7.84 -6.62
N TRP A 74 -16.58 -7.35 -5.72
CA TRP A 74 -16.29 -6.21 -4.84
C TRP A 74 -15.00 -6.36 -4.02
N TYR A 75 -14.58 -7.59 -3.71
CA TYR A 75 -13.42 -7.85 -2.86
C TYR A 75 -12.12 -8.07 -3.64
N VAL A 76 -12.17 -8.25 -4.97
CA VAL A 76 -11.00 -8.71 -5.73
C VAL A 76 -9.88 -7.68 -5.72
N VAL A 77 -10.20 -6.43 -6.03
CA VAL A 77 -9.22 -5.33 -6.01
C VAL A 77 -8.59 -5.14 -4.62
N PRO A 78 -9.36 -4.95 -3.52
CA PRO A 78 -8.75 -4.74 -2.21
C PRO A 78 -7.96 -5.96 -1.71
N VAL A 79 -8.39 -7.20 -1.99
CA VAL A 79 -7.65 -8.40 -1.59
C VAL A 79 -6.32 -8.52 -2.32
N ILE A 80 -6.31 -8.31 -3.64
CA ILE A 80 -5.08 -8.33 -4.45
C ILE A 80 -4.14 -7.22 -3.99
N ALA A 81 -4.65 -6.00 -3.83
CA ALA A 81 -3.85 -4.86 -3.38
C ALA A 81 -3.27 -5.09 -1.97
N THR A 82 -4.03 -5.73 -1.07
CA THR A 82 -3.52 -6.11 0.26
C THR A 82 -2.28 -6.98 0.17
N ALA A 83 -2.31 -8.01 -0.68
CA ALA A 83 -1.16 -8.90 -0.88
C ALA A 83 0.06 -8.13 -1.43
N TRP A 84 -0.16 -7.21 -2.38
CA TRP A 84 0.90 -6.37 -2.94
C TRP A 84 1.53 -5.46 -1.90
N HIS A 85 0.74 -4.76 -1.09
CA HIS A 85 1.25 -3.89 -0.02
C HIS A 85 2.02 -4.67 1.06
N LEU A 86 1.56 -5.87 1.41
CA LEU A 86 2.30 -6.74 2.34
C LEU A 86 3.63 -7.22 1.74
N ALA A 87 3.66 -7.53 0.44
CA ALA A 87 4.88 -7.90 -0.26
C ALA A 87 5.88 -6.73 -0.33
N ALA A 88 5.39 -5.52 -0.63
CA ALA A 88 6.19 -4.30 -0.65
C ALA A 88 6.76 -3.98 0.74
N ALA A 89 5.91 -4.01 1.78
CA ALA A 89 6.36 -3.80 3.16
C ALA A 89 7.45 -4.80 3.58
N ARG A 90 7.26 -6.09 3.25
CA ARG A 90 8.27 -7.13 3.50
C ARG A 90 9.55 -6.86 2.73
N HIS A 91 9.45 -6.44 1.47
CA HIS A 91 10.61 -6.10 0.65
C HIS A 91 11.41 -4.94 1.25
N ASN A 92 10.73 -3.88 1.69
CA ASN A 92 11.36 -2.73 2.35
C ASN A 92 12.15 -3.17 3.59
N PHE A 93 11.57 -3.98 4.47
CA PHE A 93 12.31 -4.47 5.64
C PHE A 93 13.46 -5.42 5.30
N HIS A 94 13.33 -6.22 4.23
CA HIS A 94 14.42 -7.07 3.77
C HIS A 94 15.63 -6.25 3.30
N GLN A 95 15.40 -5.09 2.68
CA GLN A 95 16.47 -4.18 2.26
C GLN A 95 17.27 -3.61 3.44
N LEU A 96 16.67 -3.41 4.62
CA LEU A 96 17.41 -2.99 5.82
C LEU A 96 18.34 -4.06 6.39
N GLY A 97 18.07 -5.35 6.12
CA GLY A 97 18.81 -6.48 6.70
C GLY A 97 19.84 -7.10 5.74
N ALA A 98 19.95 -6.60 4.51
CA ALA A 98 20.88 -7.14 3.52
C ALA A 98 22.29 -6.59 3.78
N PRO A 99 23.32 -7.44 3.96
CA PRO A 99 24.71 -6.98 3.98
C PRO A 99 25.12 -6.46 2.58
N GLU A 100 25.94 -5.41 2.55
CA GLU A 100 26.54 -4.83 1.33
C GLU A 100 27.36 -5.84 0.51
#